data_AF-A0A3E0K5I4-F1
#
_entry.id   AF-A0A3E0K5I4-F1
#
_cell.length_a   1.000
_cell.length_b   1.000
_cell.length_c   1.000
_cell.angle_alpha   90.00
_cell.angle_beta   90.00
_cell.angle_gamma   90.00
#
_symmetry.space_group_name_H-M   'P 1'
#
loop_
_entity.id
_entity.type
_entity.pdbx_description
1 polymer ?
#
loop_
_entity_poly.entity_id
_entity_poly.type
_entity_poly.pdbx_seq_one_letter_code
_entity_poly.pdbx_strand_id
1 'polypeptide(L)' 'MRKLYEYISVEQKKEVVKQLKQSLEQLNDELSKNEKVLSPFVNELLLDAKDKWTLEIEELELEMKNHDKKHP' A
#
# COMPACT_ATOMS: atom_id res chain seq x y z
N MET A 1 -9.78 5.98 2.40
CA MET A 1 -8.89 7.15 2.37
C MET A 1 -8.60 7.78 3.75
N ARG A 2 -7.34 7.72 4.21
CA ARG A 2 -6.90 8.50 5.38
C ARG A 2 -6.92 9.98 5.01
N LYS A 3 -7.59 10.81 5.83
CA LYS A 3 -7.64 12.27 5.64
C LYS A 3 -6.26 12.92 5.44
N LEU A 4 -5.20 12.29 5.97
CA LEU A 4 -3.82 12.75 5.81
C LEU A 4 -3.43 12.99 4.33
N TYR A 5 -3.90 12.15 3.41
CA TYR A 5 -3.51 12.26 2.00
C TYR A 5 -4.21 13.40 1.25
N GLU A 6 -5.27 13.98 1.81
CA GLU A 6 -5.93 15.16 1.24
C GLU A 6 -5.02 16.41 1.30
N TYR A 7 -4.03 16.41 2.20
CA TYR A 7 -3.18 17.56 2.49
C TYR A 7 -1.75 17.44 1.95
N ILE A 8 -1.43 16.38 1.22
CA ILE A 8 -0.09 16.16 0.64
C ILE A 8 -0.11 16.30 -0.88
N SER A 9 1.00 16.74 -1.46
CA SER A 9 1.13 16.93 -2.92
C SER A 9 1.11 15.61 -3.68
N VAL A 10 0.88 15.66 -5.00
CA VAL A 10 0.93 14.48 -5.87
C VAL A 10 2.30 13.80 -5.82
N GLU A 11 3.39 14.55 -5.74
CA GLU A 11 4.75 14.02 -5.58
C GLU A 11 4.92 13.29 -4.26
N GLN A 12 4.36 13.81 -3.18
CA GLN A 12 4.36 13.14 -1.88
C GLN A 12 3.52 11.87 -1.92
N LYS A 13 2.37 11.87 -2.60
CA LYS A 13 1.57 10.65 -2.84
C LYS A 13 2.35 9.60 -3.62
N LYS A 14 3.11 10.00 -4.66
CA LYS A 14 3.97 9.08 -5.43
C LYS A 14 5.03 8.43 -4.54
N GLU A 15 5.66 9.19 -3.65
CA GLU A 15 6.68 8.65 -2.75
C GLU A 15 6.06 7.68 -1.72
N VAL A 16 4.88 8.01 -1.18
CA VAL A 16 4.13 7.09 -0.29
C VAL A 16 3.79 5.79 -1.02
N VAL A 17 3.24 5.87 -2.25
CA VAL A 17 2.94 4.67 -3.05
C VAL A 17 4.19 3.82 -3.28
N LYS A 18 5.32 4.46 -3.59
CA LYS A 18 6.60 3.75 -3.79
C LYS A 18 7.04 3.01 -2.52
N GLN A 19 6.96 3.66 -1.35
CA GLN A 19 7.30 3.03 -0.08
C GLN A 19 6.36 1.87 0.25
N LEU A 20 5.04 2.04 0.07
CA LEU A 20 4.06 0.98 0.28
C LEU A 20 4.30 -0.22 -0.63
N LYS A 21 4.65 0.01 -1.91
CA LYS A 21 5.01 -1.08 -2.84
C LYS A 21 6.25 -1.85 -2.40
N GLN A 22 7.28 -1.15 -1.92
CA GLN A 22 8.48 -1.78 -1.38
C GLN A 22 8.18 -2.60 -0.12
N SER A 23 7.36 -2.08 0.78
CA SER A 23 6.93 -2.82 1.98
C SER A 23 6.08 -4.04 1.63
N LEU A 24 5.20 -3.95 0.63
CA LEU A 24 4.44 -5.10 0.13
C LEU A 24 5.35 -6.17 -0.48
N GLU A 25 6.36 -5.76 -1.25
CA GLU A 25 7.33 -6.69 -1.83
C GLU A 25 8.08 -7.45 -0.72
N GLN A 26 8.61 -6.72 0.27
CA GLN A 26 9.26 -7.32 1.44
C GLN A 26 8.33 -8.28 2.20
N LEU A 27 7.09 -7.87 2.44
CA LEU A 27 6.10 -8.69 3.13
C LEU A 27 5.74 -9.96 2.35
N ASN A 28 5.58 -9.88 1.03
CA ASN A 28 5.33 -11.06 0.20
C ASN A 28 6.53 -12.01 0.22
N ASP A 29 7.73 -11.47 0.19
CA ASP A 29 8.98 -12.22 0.33
C ASP A 29 9.05 -12.96 1.68
N GLU A 30 8.71 -12.28 2.78
CA GLU A 30 8.68 -12.88 4.11
C GLU A 30 7.59 -13.95 4.25
N LEU A 31 6.39 -13.70 3.71
CA LEU A 31 5.29 -14.66 3.71
C LEU A 31 5.64 -15.92 2.91
N SER A 32 6.26 -15.76 1.75
CA SER A 32 6.67 -16.89 0.91
C SER A 32 7.78 -17.75 1.55
N LYS A 33 8.68 -17.13 2.32
CA LYS A 33 9.78 -17.83 3.02
C LYS A 33 9.32 -18.50 4.31
N ASN A 34 8.30 -17.96 4.98
CA ASN A 34 7.90 -18.37 6.32
C ASN A 34 6.51 -19.01 6.41
N GLU A 35 5.91 -19.39 5.28
CA GLU A 35 4.53 -19.89 5.16
C GLU A 35 4.17 -21.01 6.18
N LYS A 36 5.15 -21.83 6.58
CA LYS A 36 4.98 -22.95 7.51
C LYS A 36 5.49 -22.71 8.94
N VAL A 37 6.12 -21.56 9.18
CA VAL A 37 6.81 -21.26 10.45
C VAL A 37 6.00 -20.28 11.30
N LEU A 38 5.21 -19.42 10.67
CA LEU A 38 4.40 -18.42 11.35
C LEU A 38 3.14 -19.06 11.95
N SER A 39 2.73 -18.54 13.12
CA SER A 39 1.46 -18.96 13.72
C SER A 39 0.29 -18.48 12.84
N PRO A 40 -0.86 -19.18 12.86
CA PRO A 40 -2.04 -18.76 12.09
C PRO A 40 -2.46 -17.31 12.35
N PHE A 41 -2.42 -16.87 13.61
CA PHE A 41 -2.73 -15.49 13.99
C PHE A 41 -1.77 -14.46 13.37
N VAL A 42 -0.46 -14.75 13.35
CA VAL A 42 0.52 -13.86 12.74
C VAL A 42 0.34 -13.82 11.23
N ASN A 43 0.10 -14.96 10.58
CA ASN A 43 -0.21 -15.01 9.15
C ASN A 43 -1.45 -14.16 8.81
N GLU A 44 -2.52 -14.27 9.60
CA GLU A 44 -3.75 -13.52 9.40
C GLU A 44 -3.52 -12.01 9.54
N LEU A 45 -2.74 -11.57 10.53
CA LEU A 45 -2.36 -10.17 10.71
C LEU A 45 -1.52 -9.64 9.54
N LEU A 46 -0.59 -10.43 9.02
CA LEU A 46 0.25 -10.05 7.90
C LEU A 46 -0.55 -9.97 6.60
N LEU A 47 -1.50 -10.89 6.38
CA LEU A 47 -2.40 -10.85 5.24
C LEU A 47 -3.35 -9.64 5.32
N ASP A 48 -3.89 -9.31 6.48
CA ASP A 48 -4.71 -8.10 6.68
C ASP A 48 -3.90 -6.82 6.41
N ALA A 49 -2.64 -6.77 6.85
CA ALA A 49 -1.74 -5.65 6.54
C ALA A 49 -1.49 -5.53 5.03
N LYS A 50 -1.24 -6.64 4.35
CA LYS A 50 -1.07 -6.71 2.89
C LYS A 50 -2.30 -6.18 2.15
N ASP A 51 -3.49 -6.61 2.54
CA ASP A 51 -4.74 -6.20 1.90
C ASP A 51 -4.98 -4.69 2.09
N LYS A 52 -4.75 -4.17 3.30
CA LYS A 52 -4.87 -2.74 3.60
C LYS A 52 -3.91 -1.89 2.79
N TRP A 53 -2.63 -2.28 2.71
CA TRP A 53 -1.65 -1.53 1.91
C TRP A 53 -1.96 -1.58 0.42
N THR A 54 -2.47 -2.71 -0.07
CA THR A 54 -2.89 -2.84 -1.48
C THR A 54 -4.01 -1.86 -1.80
N LEU A 55 -5.06 -1.82 -0.98
CA LEU A 55 -6.17 -0.87 -1.13
C LEU A 55 -5.69 0.59 -1.03
N GLU A 56 -4.78 0.88 -0.10
CA GLU A 56 -4.23 2.23 0.08
C GLU A 56 -3.43 2.70 -1.15
N ILE A 57 -2.67 1.80 -1.79
CA ILE A 57 -1.99 2.09 -3.06
C ILE A 57 -3.00 2.36 -4.17
N GLU A 58 -4.00 1.48 -4.35
CA GLU A 58 -4.99 1.62 -5.41
C GLU A 58 -5.78 2.94 -5.31
N GLU A 59 -6.18 3.32 -4.09
CA GLU A 59 -6.84 4.61 -3.82
C GLU A 59 -5.94 5.80 -4.19
N LEU A 60 -4.66 5.78 -3.76
CA LEU A 60 -3.71 6.85 -4.06
C LEU A 60 -3.42 6.97 -5.56
N GLU A 61 -3.25 5.86 -6.26
CA GLU A 61 -3.04 5.84 -7.70
C GLU A 61 -4.26 6.38 -8.47
N LEU A 62 -5.47 6.03 -8.02
CA LEU A 62 -6.71 6.52 -8.61
C LEU A 62 -6.87 8.04 -8.41
N GLU A 63 -6.54 8.55 -7.23
CA GLU A 63 -6.54 10.00 -6.97
C GLU A 63 -5.55 10.76 -7.83
N MET A 64 -4.31 10.28 -7.93
CA MET A 64 -3.29 10.91 -8.76
C MET A 64 -3.73 10.96 -10.23
N LYS A 65 -4.30 9.86 -10.73
CA LYS A 65 -4.85 9.79 -12.10
C LYS A 65 -6.02 10.75 -12.31
N ASN A 66 -6.86 10.96 -11.30
CA ASN A 66 -7.97 11.90 -11.36
C ASN A 66 -7.50 13.36 -11.27
N HIS A 67 -6.40 13.63 -10.57
CA HIS A 67 -5.76 14.94 -10.54
C HIS A 67 -5.17 15.29 -11.90
N ASP A 68 -4.47 14.36 -12.55
CA ASP A 68 -3.92 14.54 -13.91
C ASP A 68 -5.01 14.81 -14.96
N LYS A 69 -6.20 14.19 -14.82
CA LYS A 69 -7.33 14.43 -15.74
C LYS A 69 -8.01 15.80 -15.58
N LYS A 70 -7.83 16.48 -14.44
CA LYS A 70 -8.43 17.79 -14.16
C LYS A 70 -7.53 18.96 -14.57
N HIS A 71 -6.27 18.70 -14.91
CA HIS A 71 -5.34 19.66 -15.51
C HIS A 71 -4.89 19.18 -16.90
N PRO A 72 -5.75 19.27 -17.93
CA PRO A 72 -5.33 19.17 -19.33
C PRO A 72 -4.55 20.41 -19.79
#